data_AF-A0A0Q4LD00-F1
#
_entry.id   AF-A0A0Q4LD00-F1
#
_cell.length_a   1.000
_cell.length_b   1.000
_cell.length_c   1.000
_cell.angle_alpha   90.00
_cell.angle_beta   90.00
_cell.angle_gamma   90.00
#
_symmetry.space_group_name_H-M   'P 1'
#
loop_
_entity.id
_entity.type
_entity.pdbx_description
1 polymer ?
#
loop_
_entity_poly.entity_id
_entity_poly.type
_entity_poly.pdbx_seq_one_letter_code
_entity_poly.pdbx_strand_id
1 'polypeptide(L)'
;MPIGGFIAWSALAITAYLLGNQLPSFAPFIAAAIPFPLALIIDKVRGAPGLQSESRHNPVTQLFMRFITVVGLLIPFVIIAARAADNLDILILGLAILAGMVWVPHGWGADDPAGFIHFVMRAVLCYAAYLFVPEGVRGAVIAGAAALTYVYAIVAMRKPSSAH
;
A
#
# COMPACT_ATOMS: atom_id res chain seq x y z
N MET A 1 6.96 -4.10 -7.94
CA MET A 1 6.29 -3.23 -6.94
C MET A 1 5.80 -3.95 -5.67
N PRO A 2 5.16 -5.14 -5.72
CA PRO A 2 4.63 -5.79 -4.51
C PRO A 2 5.67 -6.06 -3.41
N ILE A 3 6.90 -6.40 -3.78
CA ILE A 3 8.03 -6.58 -2.85
C ILE A 3 8.33 -5.28 -2.09
N GLY A 4 8.33 -4.13 -2.77
CA GLY A 4 8.57 -2.84 -2.12
C GLY A 4 7.47 -2.49 -1.12
N GLY A 5 6.22 -2.83 -1.45
CA GLY A 5 5.09 -2.75 -0.53
C GLY A 5 5.26 -3.64 0.69
N PHE A 6 5.60 -4.91 0.49
CA PHE A 6 5.85 -5.85 1.58
C PHE A 6 6.91 -5.33 2.56
N ILE A 7 8.04 -4.85 2.04
CA ILE A 7 9.13 -4.29 2.86
C ILE A 7 8.65 -3.06 3.64
N ALA A 8 8.02 -2.11 2.97
CA ALA A 8 7.60 -0.85 3.59
C ALA A 8 6.60 -1.05 4.73
N TRP A 9 5.56 -1.87 4.49
CA TRP A 9 4.53 -2.13 5.48
C TRP A 9 5.01 -3.06 6.60
N SER A 10 5.94 -3.98 6.33
CA SER A 10 6.59 -4.78 7.37
C SER A 10 7.46 -3.91 8.28
N ALA A 11 8.22 -2.97 7.70
CA ALA A 11 9.02 -2.02 8.47
C ALA A 11 8.13 -1.12 9.34
N LEU A 12 6.98 -0.67 8.83
CA LEU A 12 6.00 0.06 9.64
C LEU A 12 5.42 -0.80 10.76
N ALA A 13 5.07 -2.06 10.48
CA ALA A 13 4.53 -2.97 11.50
C ALA A 13 5.53 -3.18 12.65
N ILE A 14 6.80 -3.44 12.31
CA ILE A 14 7.87 -3.62 13.30
C ILE A 14 8.10 -2.34 14.09
N THR A 15 8.23 -1.19 13.42
CA THR A 15 8.49 0.08 14.12
C THR A 15 7.30 0.53 14.97
N ALA A 16 6.07 0.34 14.50
CA ALA A 16 4.86 0.60 15.29
C ALA A 16 4.78 -0.30 16.53
N TYR A 17 5.18 -1.58 16.43
CA TYR A 17 5.22 -2.48 17.57
C TYR A 17 6.27 -2.07 18.60
N LEU A 18 7.47 -1.67 18.14
CA LEU A 18 8.58 -1.30 19.01
C LEU A 18 8.41 0.07 19.67
N LEU A 19 7.84 1.04 18.96
CA LEU A 19 7.73 2.43 19.42
C LEU A 19 6.37 2.74 20.05
N GLY A 20 5.30 2.03 19.68
CA GLY A 20 3.93 2.29 20.14
C GLY A 20 3.56 3.77 19.97
N ASN A 21 3.22 4.42 21.08
CA ASN A 21 2.84 5.85 21.11
C ASN A 21 3.98 6.81 20.72
N GLN A 22 5.23 6.34 20.65
CA GLN A 22 6.38 7.15 20.22
C GLN A 22 6.58 7.11 18.69
N LEU A 23 5.75 6.36 17.95
CA LEU A 23 5.85 6.30 16.50
C LEU A 23 5.61 7.69 15.88
N PRO A 24 6.55 8.24 15.11
CA PRO A 24 6.34 9.53 14.47
C PRO A 24 5.19 9.50 13.47
N SER A 25 4.35 10.54 13.47
CA SER A 25 3.17 10.63 12.60
C SER A 25 3.48 10.63 11.10
N PHE A 26 4.72 10.95 10.70
CA PHE A 26 5.16 10.88 9.30
C PHE A 26 5.42 9.44 8.83
N ALA A 27 5.66 8.48 9.75
CA ALA A 27 6.09 7.13 9.39
C ALA A 27 5.07 6.35 8.54
N PRO A 28 3.75 6.41 8.83
CA PRO A 28 2.73 5.78 7.97
C PRO A 28 2.69 6.36 6.54
N PHE A 29 2.97 7.66 6.37
CA PHE A 29 3.04 8.28 5.04
C PHE A 29 4.23 7.78 4.23
N ILE A 30 5.39 7.61 4.89
CA ILE A 30 6.57 7.01 4.24
C ILE A 30 6.24 5.60 3.79
N ALA A 31 5.63 4.78 4.65
CA ALA A 31 5.27 3.41 4.31
C ALA A 31 4.29 3.32 3.12
N ALA A 32 3.39 4.30 2.98
CA ALA A 32 2.47 4.38 1.85
C ALA A 32 3.14 4.83 0.55
N ALA A 33 4.11 5.76 0.61
CA ALA A 33 4.72 6.38 -0.57
C ALA A 33 5.98 5.66 -1.10
N ILE A 34 6.78 5.07 -0.21
CA ILE A 34 8.07 4.45 -0.56
C ILE A 34 8.00 3.17 -1.43
N PRO A 35 6.89 2.40 -1.54
CA PRO A 35 6.88 1.19 -2.37
C PRO A 35 7.25 1.42 -3.84
N PHE A 36 6.87 2.57 -4.41
CA PHE A 36 7.17 2.90 -5.80
C PHE A 36 8.67 3.19 -6.01
N PRO A 37 9.30 4.15 -5.28
CA PRO A 37 10.75 4.34 -5.34
C PRO A 37 11.55 3.07 -5.04
N LEU A 38 11.13 2.29 -4.05
CA LEU A 38 11.81 1.05 -3.68
C LEU A 38 11.76 0.01 -4.81
N ALA A 39 10.65 -0.07 -5.54
CA ALA A 39 10.56 -0.93 -6.72
C ALA A 39 11.55 -0.53 -7.82
N LEU A 40 11.74 0.78 -8.05
CA LEU A 40 12.72 1.27 -9.03
C LEU A 40 14.15 0.90 -8.65
N ILE A 41 14.48 0.98 -7.37
CA ILE A 41 15.78 0.57 -6.85
C ILE A 41 15.98 -0.95 -7.04
N ILE A 42 14.98 -1.76 -6.70
CA ILE A 42 15.02 -3.22 -6.87
C ILE A 42 15.20 -3.58 -8.35
N ASP A 43 14.47 -2.94 -9.25
CA ASP A 43 14.56 -3.18 -10.69
C ASP A 43 15.95 -2.81 -11.22
N LYS A 44 16.52 -1.69 -10.77
CA LYS A 44 17.89 -1.26 -11.11
C LYS A 44 18.93 -2.30 -10.65
N VAL A 45 18.81 -2.81 -9.42
CA VAL A 45 19.73 -3.84 -8.89
C VAL A 45 19.60 -5.16 -9.67
N ARG A 46 18.42 -5.48 -10.20
CA ARG A 46 18.17 -6.69 -11.01
C ARG A 46 18.57 -6.54 -12.48
N GLY A 47 19.06 -5.36 -12.90
CA GLY A 47 19.35 -5.08 -14.30
C GLY A 47 18.10 -5.00 -15.19
N ALA A 48 16.91 -4.83 -14.60
CA ALA A 48 15.69 -4.62 -15.35
C ALA A 48 15.66 -3.20 -15.96
N PRO A 49 15.04 -3.00 -17.14
CA PRO A 49 15.13 -1.72 -17.86
C PRO A 49 14.44 -0.50 -17.21
N GLY A 50 14.01 -0.60 -15.95
CA GLY A 50 13.43 0.52 -15.19
C GLY A 50 12.19 1.13 -15.85
N LEU A 51 11.94 2.42 -15.58
CA LEU A 51 10.87 3.19 -16.22
C LEU A 51 11.23 3.49 -17.68
N GLN A 52 10.69 2.70 -18.60
CA GLN A 52 10.85 2.96 -20.03
C GLN A 52 9.95 4.11 -20.51
N SER A 53 10.42 4.95 -21.42
CA SER A 53 9.65 6.07 -21.99
C SER A 53 8.40 5.60 -22.74
N GLU A 54 8.45 4.44 -23.39
CA GLU A 54 7.30 3.81 -24.07
C GLU A 54 6.15 3.50 -23.11
N SER A 55 6.45 3.25 -21.83
CA SER A 55 5.44 2.96 -20.81
C SER A 55 4.56 4.17 -20.44
N ARG A 56 4.94 5.42 -20.82
CA ARG A 56 4.15 6.63 -20.53
C ARG A 56 2.86 6.72 -21.34
N HIS A 57 2.84 6.16 -22.55
CA HIS A 57 1.65 6.15 -23.41
C HIS A 57 0.75 4.93 -23.14
N ASN A 58 1.19 4.00 -22.29
CA ASN A 58 0.38 2.85 -21.91
C ASN A 58 -0.84 3.33 -21.07
N PRO A 59 -2.08 3.04 -21.50
CA PRO A 59 -3.29 3.45 -20.79
C PRO A 59 -3.37 2.93 -19.34
N VAL A 60 -2.83 1.73 -19.07
CA VAL A 60 -2.78 1.13 -17.73
C VAL A 60 -1.85 1.93 -16.82
N THR A 61 -0.66 2.30 -17.30
CA THR A 61 0.27 3.16 -16.55
C THR A 61 -0.37 4.51 -16.24
N GLN A 62 -1.07 5.12 -17.20
CA GLN A 62 -1.76 6.39 -16.97
C GLN A 62 -2.88 6.27 -15.95
N LEU A 63 -3.68 5.19 -16.01
CA LEU A 63 -4.74 4.94 -15.05
C LEU A 63 -4.18 4.72 -13.64
N PHE A 64 -3.11 3.94 -13.50
CA PHE A 64 -2.39 3.75 -12.25
C PHE A 64 -1.91 5.08 -11.66
N MET A 65 -1.28 5.94 -12.47
CA MET A 65 -0.81 7.26 -12.02
C MET A 65 -1.97 8.17 -11.61
N ARG A 66 -3.10 8.16 -12.34
CA ARG A 66 -4.31 8.92 -11.95
C ARG A 66 -4.88 8.43 -10.62
N PHE A 67 -4.87 7.12 -10.35
CA PHE A 67 -5.29 6.57 -9.07
C PHE A 67 -4.38 7.00 -7.92
N ILE A 68 -3.06 7.09 -8.15
CA ILE A 68 -2.15 7.68 -7.14
C ILE A 68 -2.57 9.12 -6.82
N THR A 69 -2.93 9.92 -7.83
CA THR A 69 -3.44 11.29 -7.61
C THR A 69 -4.74 11.30 -6.80
N VAL A 70 -5.72 10.46 -7.16
CA VAL A 70 -6.99 10.35 -6.44
C VAL A 70 -6.76 9.95 -4.98
N VAL A 71 -5.91 8.95 -4.74
CA VAL A 71 -5.52 8.54 -3.38
C VAL A 71 -4.88 9.72 -2.63
N GLY A 72 -3.96 10.43 -3.26
CA GLY A 72 -3.33 11.63 -2.68
C GLY A 72 -4.33 12.71 -2.26
N LEU A 73 -5.38 12.94 -3.07
CA LEU A 73 -6.44 13.90 -2.76
C LEU A 73 -7.35 13.45 -1.60
N LEU A 74 -7.41 12.15 -1.29
CA LEU A 74 -8.21 11.61 -0.19
C LEU A 74 -7.43 11.52 1.14
N ILE A 75 -6.09 11.59 1.12
CA ILE A 75 -5.25 11.58 2.33
C ILE A 75 -5.66 12.64 3.35
N PRO A 76 -5.98 13.90 2.98
CA PRO A 76 -6.47 14.90 3.93
C PRO A 76 -7.65 14.43 4.78
N PHE A 77 -8.59 13.64 4.23
CA PHE A 77 -9.70 13.10 5.03
C PHE A 77 -9.23 12.12 6.11
N VAL A 78 -8.24 11.28 5.79
CA VAL A 78 -7.63 10.37 6.77
C VAL A 78 -6.92 11.17 7.88
N ILE A 79 -6.21 12.24 7.51
CA ILE A 79 -5.55 13.12 8.47
C ILE A 79 -6.58 13.77 9.40
N ILE A 80 -7.64 14.34 8.83
CA ILE A 80 -8.71 14.99 9.61
C ILE A 80 -9.35 13.99 10.57
N ALA A 81 -9.66 12.77 10.11
CA ALA A 81 -10.24 11.72 10.95
C ALA A 81 -9.31 11.31 12.10
N ALA A 82 -8.02 11.08 11.82
CA ALA A 82 -7.04 10.72 12.84
C ALA A 82 -6.84 11.84 13.87
N ARG A 83 -6.85 13.11 13.44
CA ARG A 83 -6.75 14.28 14.32
C ARG A 83 -8.00 14.48 15.17
N ALA A 84 -9.20 14.29 14.61
CA ALA A 84 -10.45 14.43 15.33
C ALA A 84 -10.63 13.35 16.42
N ALA A 85 -10.11 12.14 16.18
CA ALA A 85 -10.16 11.04 17.12
C ALA A 85 -8.94 10.97 18.07
N ASP A 86 -7.95 11.85 17.89
CA ASP A 86 -6.64 11.81 18.55
C ASP A 86 -5.99 10.40 18.53
N ASN A 87 -6.08 9.72 17.38
CA ASN A 87 -5.72 8.31 17.26
C ASN A 87 -4.87 8.04 16.01
N LEU A 88 -3.61 7.66 16.23
CA LEU A 88 -2.65 7.32 15.17
C LEU A 88 -3.01 6.03 14.41
N ASP A 89 -3.72 5.09 15.04
CA ASP A 89 -4.16 3.85 14.38
C ASP A 89 -5.13 4.15 13.23
N ILE A 90 -5.95 5.20 13.34
CA ILE A 90 -6.85 5.65 12.26
C ILE A 90 -6.04 6.16 11.07
N LEU A 91 -4.92 6.85 11.34
CA LEU A 91 -4.01 7.28 10.28
C LEU A 91 -3.39 6.08 9.56
N ILE A 92 -2.91 5.10 10.31
CA ILE A 92 -2.34 3.86 9.75
C ILE A 92 -3.40 3.09 8.95
N LEU A 93 -4.62 2.96 9.49
CA LEU A 93 -5.75 2.30 8.84
C LEU A 93 -6.11 2.96 7.50
N GLY A 94 -6.36 4.26 7.50
CA GLY A 94 -6.78 4.97 6.30
C GLY A 94 -5.70 4.94 5.22
N LEU A 95 -4.43 5.13 5.59
CA LEU A 95 -3.31 5.04 4.65
C LEU A 95 -3.11 3.62 4.12
N ALA A 96 -3.29 2.59 4.95
CA ALA A 96 -3.19 1.20 4.52
C ALA A 96 -4.24 0.86 3.46
N ILE A 97 -5.49 1.26 3.68
CA ILE A 97 -6.59 1.00 2.75
C ILE A 97 -6.40 1.81 1.45
N LEU A 98 -6.16 3.12 1.56
CA LEU A 98 -6.00 3.98 0.39
C LEU A 98 -4.81 3.57 -0.48
N ALA A 99 -3.66 3.22 0.13
CA ALA A 99 -2.51 2.72 -0.63
C ALA A 99 -2.80 1.37 -1.33
N GLY A 100 -3.73 0.58 -0.80
CA GLY A 100 -4.21 -0.66 -1.43
C GLY A 100 -5.00 -0.41 -2.72
N MET A 101 -5.71 0.71 -2.81
CA MET A 101 -6.57 1.04 -3.96
C MET A 101 -5.79 1.20 -5.27
N VAL A 102 -4.52 1.61 -5.18
CA VAL A 102 -3.62 1.81 -6.33
C VAL A 102 -3.36 0.50 -7.11
N TRP A 103 -3.59 -0.67 -6.50
CA TRP A 103 -3.44 -1.98 -7.15
C TRP A 103 -4.61 -2.37 -8.04
N VAL A 104 -5.79 -1.77 -7.85
CA VAL A 104 -6.99 -2.04 -8.64
C VAL A 104 -6.76 -1.77 -10.13
N PRO A 105 -6.31 -0.56 -10.56
CA PRO A 105 -6.06 -0.29 -11.97
C PRO A 105 -4.91 -1.13 -12.54
N HIS A 106 -3.93 -1.53 -11.72
CA HIS A 106 -2.83 -2.39 -12.16
C HIS A 106 -3.33 -3.81 -12.50
N GLY A 107 -4.16 -4.41 -11.65
CA GLY A 107 -4.76 -5.71 -11.94
C GLY A 107 -5.74 -5.64 -13.12
N TRP A 108 -6.60 -4.62 -13.13
CA TRP A 108 -7.55 -4.41 -14.23
C TRP A 108 -6.86 -4.28 -15.59
N GLY A 109 -5.76 -3.53 -15.66
CA GLY A 109 -5.00 -3.39 -16.90
C GLY A 109 -4.25 -4.65 -17.35
N ALA A 110 -4.18 -5.68 -16.51
CA ALA A 110 -3.64 -6.99 -16.84
C ALA A 110 -4.74 -8.05 -17.06
N ASP A 111 -6.02 -7.62 -17.13
CA ASP A 111 -7.20 -8.50 -17.11
C ASP A 111 -7.15 -9.52 -15.94
N ASP A 112 -6.67 -9.06 -14.79
CA ASP A 112 -6.39 -9.89 -13.62
C ASP A 112 -7.14 -9.37 -12.38
N PRO A 113 -8.07 -10.16 -11.80
CA PRO A 113 -8.82 -9.76 -10.61
C PRO A 113 -7.94 -9.64 -9.36
N ALA A 114 -6.69 -10.13 -9.37
CA ALA A 114 -5.80 -10.10 -8.21
C ALA A 114 -5.58 -8.70 -7.65
N GLY A 115 -5.60 -7.66 -8.50
CA GLY A 115 -5.55 -6.25 -8.08
C GLY A 115 -6.68 -5.87 -7.12
N PHE A 116 -7.90 -6.22 -7.50
CA PHE A 116 -9.11 -5.94 -6.73
C PHE A 116 -9.23 -6.84 -5.50
N ILE A 117 -8.93 -8.14 -5.63
CA ILE A 117 -8.93 -9.09 -4.51
C ILE A 117 -7.94 -8.65 -3.43
N HIS A 118 -6.72 -8.24 -3.82
CA HIS A 118 -5.73 -7.70 -2.89
C HIS A 118 -6.27 -6.49 -2.12
N PHE A 119 -6.90 -5.54 -2.81
CA PHE A 119 -7.47 -4.34 -2.18
C PHE A 119 -8.59 -4.69 -1.19
N VAL A 120 -9.54 -5.54 -1.58
CA VAL A 120 -10.66 -5.95 -0.71
C VAL A 120 -10.15 -6.74 0.50
N MET A 121 -9.26 -7.72 0.27
CA MET A 121 -8.64 -8.49 1.35
C MET A 121 -7.90 -7.56 2.33
N ARG A 122 -7.16 -6.59 1.82
CA ARG A 122 -6.45 -5.60 2.63
C ARG A 122 -7.40 -4.77 3.47
N ALA A 123 -8.48 -4.27 2.87
CA ALA A 123 -9.50 -3.52 3.61
C ALA A 123 -10.12 -4.36 4.73
N VAL A 124 -10.54 -5.59 4.43
CA VAL A 124 -11.13 -6.50 5.42
C VAL A 124 -10.17 -6.79 6.56
N LEU A 125 -8.90 -7.15 6.26
CA LEU A 125 -7.92 -7.47 7.29
C LEU A 125 -7.53 -6.24 8.13
N CYS A 126 -7.40 -5.06 7.52
CA CYS A 126 -7.10 -3.83 8.25
C CYS A 126 -8.26 -3.40 9.15
N TYR A 127 -9.52 -3.50 8.68
CA TYR A 127 -10.68 -3.23 9.53
C TYR A 127 -10.82 -4.27 10.66
N ALA A 128 -10.61 -5.56 10.38
CA ALA A 128 -10.60 -6.59 11.40
C ALA A 128 -9.53 -6.33 12.46
N ALA A 129 -8.31 -5.95 12.04
CA ALA A 129 -7.26 -5.54 12.95
C ALA A 129 -7.67 -4.34 13.80
N TYR A 130 -8.30 -3.32 13.21
CA TYR A 130 -8.76 -2.16 13.97
C TYR A 130 -9.85 -2.50 15.00
N LEU A 131 -10.81 -3.35 14.64
CA LEU A 131 -11.97 -3.67 15.48
C LEU A 131 -11.64 -4.65 16.62
N PHE A 132 -10.77 -5.62 16.39
CA PHE A 132 -10.56 -6.74 17.32
C PHE A 132 -9.23 -6.69 18.07
N VAL A 133 -8.28 -5.83 17.68
CA VAL A 133 -6.95 -5.76 18.31
C VAL A 133 -6.91 -4.65 19.38
N PRO A 134 -6.29 -4.91 20.55
CA PRO A 134 -6.09 -3.90 21.60
C PRO A 134 -5.19 -2.73 21.16
N GLU A 135 -5.45 -1.53 21.69
CA GLU A 135 -4.80 -0.26 21.32
C GLU A 135 -3.27 -0.29 21.35
N GLY A 136 -2.67 -0.99 22.32
CA GLY A 136 -1.20 -1.04 22.44
C GLY A 136 -0.46 -1.68 21.26
N VAL A 137 -1.14 -2.51 20.45
CA VAL A 137 -0.54 -3.18 19.28
C VAL A 137 -1.35 -3.02 18.00
N ARG A 138 -2.49 -2.31 18.05
CA ARG A 138 -3.45 -2.20 16.95
C ARG A 138 -2.81 -1.64 15.68
N GLY A 139 -2.12 -0.50 15.75
CA GLY A 139 -1.42 0.10 14.60
C GLY A 139 -0.40 -0.84 13.95
N ALA A 140 0.33 -1.60 14.76
CA ALA A 140 1.29 -2.60 14.28
C ALA A 140 0.60 -3.75 13.53
N VAL A 141 -0.52 -4.25 14.06
CA VAL A 141 -1.29 -5.33 13.41
C VAL A 141 -1.99 -4.85 12.15
N ILE A 142 -2.48 -3.60 12.10
CA ILE A 142 -3.02 -3.00 10.87
C ILE A 142 -1.93 -2.93 9.79
N ALA A 143 -0.75 -2.44 10.12
CA ALA A 143 0.38 -2.39 9.19
C ALA A 143 0.85 -3.80 8.78
N GLY A 144 0.83 -4.76 9.71
CA GLY A 144 1.14 -6.17 9.45
C GLY A 144 0.12 -6.83 8.52
N ALA A 145 -1.17 -6.60 8.72
CA ALA A 145 -2.23 -7.03 7.81
C ALA A 145 -2.02 -6.47 6.40
N ALA A 146 -1.69 -5.18 6.32
CA ALA A 146 -1.36 -4.51 5.07
C ALA A 146 -0.10 -5.13 4.41
N ALA A 147 0.90 -5.53 5.18
CA ALA A 147 2.08 -6.25 4.68
C ALA A 147 1.73 -7.66 4.17
N LEU A 148 0.97 -8.45 4.94
CA LEU A 148 0.56 -9.81 4.57
C LEU A 148 -0.18 -9.85 3.24
N THR A 149 -0.99 -8.83 2.95
CA THR A 149 -1.69 -8.76 1.66
C THR A 149 -0.75 -8.68 0.46
N TYR A 150 0.48 -8.21 0.63
CA TYR A 150 1.49 -8.23 -0.43
C TYR A 150 2.01 -9.63 -0.73
N VAL A 151 1.96 -10.57 0.21
CA VAL A 151 2.32 -11.97 -0.06
C VAL A 151 1.38 -12.54 -1.13
N TYR A 152 0.07 -12.28 -1.00
CA TYR A 152 -0.90 -12.61 -2.05
C TYR A 152 -0.56 -11.90 -3.37
N ALA A 153 -0.29 -10.59 -3.34
CA ALA A 153 0.04 -9.84 -4.55
C ALA A 153 1.30 -10.37 -5.27
N ILE A 154 2.31 -10.80 -4.52
CA ILE A 154 3.55 -11.38 -5.05
C ILE A 154 3.27 -12.72 -5.77
N VAL A 155 2.35 -13.53 -5.24
CA VAL A 155 2.05 -14.86 -5.77
C VAL A 155 1.02 -14.82 -6.90
N ALA A 156 0.00 -13.95 -6.78
CA ALA A 156 -1.19 -13.99 -7.62
C ALA A 156 -1.21 -12.96 -8.76
N MET A 157 -0.61 -11.77 -8.59
CA MET A 157 -0.72 -10.72 -9.62
C MET A 157 0.19 -11.00 -10.81
N ARG A 158 -0.42 -11.05 -11.99
CA ARG A 158 0.28 -11.11 -13.28
C ARG A 158 0.88 -9.74 -13.64
N LYS A 159 1.90 -9.78 -14.50
CA LYS A 159 2.45 -8.55 -15.08
C LYS A 159 1.48 -8.05 -16.16
N PRO A 160 1.26 -6.72 -16.30
CA PRO A 160 0.45 -6.19 -17.40
C PRO A 160 0.97 -6.61 -18.79
N SER A 161 2.28 -6.83 -18.93
CA SER A 161 2.90 -7.34 -20.16
C SER A 161 2.61 -8.82 -20.48
N SER A 162 1.92 -9.54 -19.59
CA SER A 162 1.52 -10.95 -19.77
C SER A 162 0.01 -11.11 -19.99
N ALA A 163 -0.73 -10.01 -20.10
CA ALA A 163 -2.13 -10.04 -20.51
C ALA A 163 -2.18 -10.15 -22.05
N HIS A 164 -2.94 -11.12 -22.54
CA HIS A 164 -3.13 -11.42 -23.97
C HIS A 164 -4.28 -10.62 -24.55
#